data_AF-A0A2N7Q8Q3-F1
#
_entry.id   AF-A0A2N7Q8Q3-F1
#
_cell.length_a   1.000
_cell.length_b   1.000
_cell.length_c   1.000
_cell.angle_alpha   90.00
_cell.angle_beta   90.00
_cell.angle_gamma   90.00
#
_symmetry.space_group_name_H-M   'P 1'
#
loop_
_entity.id
_entity.type
_entity.pdbx_description
1 polymer ?
#
loop_
_entity_poly.entity_id
_entity_poly.type
_entity_poly.pdbx_seq_one_letter_code
_entity_poly.pdbx_strand_id
1 'polypeptide(L)'
;MVSKRNILILIIIVLFVITSIPVAQAQYFGRNKVQYQKFNFKIMKTKHFDVYFYEQDIEVVRQAAMMAERWYARYSRIFNHELKGRQPLILYGSSPEFQQTTVIPEVMGEGTGGVTETFKRRIVLPYGVSLAETNHVIGHELVHAFQYDIAGQGHSDEARYTGAEPG
;
A
#
# COMPACT_ATOMS: atom_id res chain seq x y z
N MET A 1 0.70 57.62 39.16
CA MET A 1 -0.45 56.86 39.72
C MET A 1 -1.18 56.18 38.57
N VAL A 2 -1.11 54.86 38.47
CA VAL A 2 -1.90 54.12 37.47
C VAL A 2 -3.34 54.02 37.97
N SER A 3 -4.30 54.50 37.18
CA SER A 3 -5.73 54.44 37.51
C SER A 3 -6.21 52.99 37.65
N LYS A 4 -7.08 52.70 38.63
CA LYS A 4 -7.67 51.36 38.82
C LYS A 4 -8.36 50.82 37.55
N ARG A 5 -8.88 51.71 36.71
CA ARG A 5 -9.48 51.37 35.40
C ARG A 5 -8.44 50.87 34.41
N ASN A 6 -7.23 51.42 34.44
CA ASN A 6 -6.14 51.01 33.55
C ASN A 6 -5.58 49.65 33.98
N ILE A 7 -5.57 49.36 35.29
CA ILE A 7 -5.21 48.03 35.82
C ILE A 7 -6.24 46.99 35.37
N LEU A 8 -7.54 47.32 35.44
CA LEU A 8 -8.60 46.40 35.03
C LEU A 8 -8.54 46.07 33.53
N ILE A 9 -8.30 47.09 32.69
CA ILE A 9 -8.13 46.90 31.24
C ILE A 9 -6.90 46.02 30.96
N LEU A 10 -5.80 46.23 31.68
CA LEU A 10 -4.59 45.42 31.52
C LEU A 10 -4.86 43.94 31.88
N ILE A 11 -5.61 43.69 32.95
CA ILE A 11 -5.99 42.32 33.38
C ILE A 11 -6.86 41.64 32.31
N ILE A 12 -7.82 42.36 31.73
CA ILE A 12 -8.71 41.81 30.69
C ILE A 12 -7.91 41.48 29.42
N ILE A 13 -6.97 42.35 29.02
CA ILE A 13 -6.11 42.10 27.87
C ILE A 13 -5.21 40.88 28.12
N VAL A 14 -4.61 40.77 29.31
CA VAL A 14 -3.80 39.60 29.68
C VAL A 14 -4.63 38.32 29.66
N LEU A 15 -5.86 38.36 30.17
CA LEU A 15 -6.75 37.19 30.18
C LEU A 15 -7.14 36.75 28.76
N PHE A 16 -7.40 37.70 27.86
CA PHE A 16 -7.73 37.42 26.45
C PHE A 16 -6.56 36.82 25.66
N VAL A 17 -5.32 37.24 25.98
CA VAL A 17 -4.10 36.67 25.37
C VAL A 17 -3.89 35.21 25.80
N ILE A 18 -4.19 34.87 27.06
CA ILE A 18 -4.02 33.50 27.58
C ILE A 18 -5.02 32.53 26.92
N THR A 19 -6.25 32.96 26.64
CA THR A 19 -7.28 32.11 26.01
C THR A 19 -7.09 31.93 24.50
N SER A 20 -6.20 32.72 23.88
CA SER A 20 -5.94 32.70 22.44
C SER A 20 -4.72 31.84 22.07
N ILE A 21 -4.08 31.18 23.04
CA ILE A 21 -3.02 30.21 22.76
C ILE A 21 -3.71 28.98 22.14
N PRO A 22 -3.52 28.69 20.85
CA PRO A 22 -4.03 27.46 20.30
C PRO A 22 -3.38 26.32 21.08
N VAL A 23 -4.20 25.45 21.66
CA VAL A 23 -3.73 24.15 22.15
C VAL A 23 -3.29 23.41 20.89
N ALA A 24 -2.04 23.62 20.48
CA ALA A 24 -1.44 22.82 19.42
C ALA A 24 -1.62 21.38 19.89
N GLN A 25 -2.51 20.65 19.22
CA GLN A 25 -2.66 19.24 19.44
C GLN A 25 -1.27 18.68 19.21
N ALA A 26 -0.61 18.31 20.29
CA ALA A 26 0.51 17.40 20.26
C ALA A 26 -0.06 16.09 19.74
N GLN A 27 -0.29 16.01 18.43
CA GLN A 27 -0.27 14.75 17.74
C GLN A 27 1.06 14.14 18.15
N TYR A 28 0.94 13.02 18.85
CA TYR A 28 1.99 12.12 19.27
C TYR A 28 2.79 11.66 18.03
N PHE A 29 3.52 12.57 17.40
CA PHE A 29 4.49 12.32 16.34
C PHE A 29 5.84 12.22 17.01
N GLY A 30 6.18 11.02 17.46
CA GLY A 30 7.40 10.84 18.22
C GLY A 30 7.63 9.46 18.81
N ARG A 31 6.98 8.41 18.31
CA ARG A 31 7.62 7.10 18.38
C ARG A 31 8.31 6.90 17.05
N ASN A 32 9.64 6.99 17.06
CA ASN A 32 10.48 6.40 16.03
C ASN A 32 9.84 5.09 15.62
N LYS A 33 9.42 4.95 14.35
CA LYS A 33 8.92 3.69 13.83
C LYS A 33 10.11 2.74 13.88
N VAL A 34 10.25 2.03 14.99
CA VAL A 34 11.47 1.26 15.19
C VAL A 34 11.43 0.10 14.20
N GLN A 35 12.23 0.23 13.14
CA GLN A 35 12.50 -0.85 12.20
C GLN A 35 13.33 -1.91 12.92
N TYR A 36 12.65 -2.79 13.65
CA TYR A 36 13.29 -3.87 14.40
C TYR A 36 13.63 -5.10 13.54
N GLN A 37 13.24 -5.15 12.26
CA GLN A 37 13.48 -6.34 11.43
C GLN A 37 14.20 -6.01 10.12
N LYS A 38 15.33 -6.68 9.89
CA LYS A 38 15.92 -6.81 8.56
C LYS A 38 15.12 -7.88 7.81
N PHE A 39 14.42 -7.48 6.75
CA PHE A 39 13.64 -8.38 5.91
C PHE A 39 14.58 -9.25 5.06
N ASN A 40 14.86 -10.47 5.51
CA ASN A 40 15.72 -11.43 4.80
C ASN A 40 14.90 -12.28 3.81
N PHE A 41 14.38 -11.64 2.77
CA PHE A 41 13.56 -12.34 1.78
C PHE A 41 14.35 -13.37 0.97
N LYS A 42 13.72 -14.51 0.76
CA LYS A 42 14.01 -15.51 -0.27
C LYS A 42 13.09 -15.29 -1.45
N ILE A 43 13.49 -15.79 -2.61
CA ILE A 43 12.71 -15.66 -3.84
C ILE A 43 12.39 -17.04 -4.39
N MET A 44 11.10 -17.33 -4.53
CA MET A 44 10.58 -18.49 -5.25
C MET A 44 9.99 -18.03 -6.57
N LYS A 45 10.41 -18.65 -7.68
CA LYS A 45 9.94 -18.29 -9.02
C LYS A 45 8.85 -19.24 -9.46
N THR A 46 7.76 -18.68 -9.97
CA THR A 46 6.71 -19.44 -10.65
C THR A 46 6.67 -19.03 -12.14
N LYS A 47 5.61 -19.41 -12.87
CA LYS A 47 5.49 -19.03 -14.27
C LYS A 47 5.29 -17.52 -14.42
N HIS A 48 4.44 -16.92 -13.58
CA HIS A 48 4.06 -15.51 -13.69
C HIS A 48 4.47 -14.66 -12.49
N PHE A 49 5.11 -15.22 -11.46
CA PHE A 49 5.48 -14.48 -10.25
C PHE A 49 6.93 -14.72 -9.81
N ASP A 50 7.54 -13.66 -9.28
CA ASP A 50 8.70 -13.76 -8.39
C ASP A 50 8.19 -13.51 -6.96
N VAL A 51 8.11 -14.58 -6.16
CA VAL A 51 7.50 -14.58 -4.82
C VAL A 51 8.56 -14.33 -3.76
N TYR A 52 8.44 -13.22 -3.04
CA TYR A 52 9.32 -12.83 -1.94
C TYR A 52 8.72 -13.26 -0.61
N PHE A 53 9.47 -14.02 0.18
CA PHE A 53 8.99 -14.62 1.44
C PHE A 53 10.13 -14.88 2.42
N TYR A 54 9.83 -15.22 3.67
CA TYR A 54 10.86 -15.70 4.61
C TYR A 54 10.99 -17.22 4.58
N GLU A 55 12.22 -17.74 4.70
CA GLU A 55 12.51 -19.17 4.59
C GLU A 55 11.62 -20.04 5.51
N GLN A 56 11.35 -19.59 6.75
CA GLN A 56 10.54 -20.36 7.70
C GLN A 56 9.07 -20.55 7.27
N ASP A 57 8.58 -19.74 6.32
CA ASP A 57 7.19 -19.74 5.87
C ASP A 57 7.01 -20.45 4.52
N ILE A 58 8.01 -21.19 4.06
CA ILE A 58 8.04 -21.80 2.72
C ILE A 58 6.78 -22.62 2.38
N GLU A 59 6.23 -23.37 3.33
CA GLU A 59 5.08 -24.24 3.07
C GLU A 59 3.77 -23.46 2.85
N VAL A 60 3.53 -22.39 3.62
CA VAL A 60 2.35 -21.54 3.40
C VAL A 60 2.51 -20.72 2.13
N VAL A 61 3.73 -20.24 1.86
CA VAL A 61 4.07 -19.45 0.66
C VAL A 61 3.89 -20.28 -0.60
N ARG A 62 4.28 -21.55 -0.61
CA ARG A 62 4.08 -22.44 -1.76
C ARG A 62 2.60 -22.58 -2.11
N GLN A 63 1.73 -22.63 -1.10
CA GLN A 63 0.29 -22.67 -1.31
C GLN A 63 -0.27 -21.36 -1.87
N ALA A 64 0.17 -20.22 -1.30
CA ALA A 64 -0.17 -18.89 -1.80
C ALA A 64 0.30 -18.68 -3.25
N ALA A 65 1.51 -19.13 -3.60
CA ALA A 65 2.04 -19.06 -4.96
C ALA A 65 1.18 -19.85 -5.97
N MET A 66 0.73 -21.05 -5.59
CA MET A 66 -0.21 -21.82 -6.42
C MET A 66 -1.58 -21.13 -6.55
N MET A 67 -2.07 -20.47 -5.50
CA MET A 67 -3.30 -19.68 -5.55
C MET A 67 -3.18 -18.51 -6.52
N ALA A 68 -2.06 -17.78 -6.47
CA ALA A 68 -1.76 -16.68 -7.38
C ALA A 68 -1.73 -17.13 -8.84
N GLU A 69 -1.09 -18.26 -9.14
CA GLU A 69 -1.06 -18.85 -10.49
C GLU A 69 -2.46 -19.22 -10.99
N ARG A 70 -3.31 -19.80 -10.12
CA ARG A 70 -4.70 -20.11 -10.49
C ARG A 70 -5.52 -18.86 -10.78
N TRP A 71 -5.38 -17.83 -9.96
CA TRP A 71 -6.06 -16.55 -10.19
C TRP A 71 -5.56 -15.86 -11.45
N TYR A 72 -4.24 -15.83 -11.68
CA TYR A 72 -3.67 -15.31 -12.92
C TYR A 72 -4.24 -16.02 -14.15
N ALA A 73 -4.26 -17.36 -14.15
CA ALA A 73 -4.79 -18.14 -15.26
C ALA A 73 -6.29 -17.86 -15.49
N ARG A 74 -7.06 -17.59 -14.43
CA ARG A 74 -8.47 -17.21 -14.55
C ARG A 74 -8.61 -15.81 -15.15
N TYR A 75 -7.93 -14.82 -14.59
CA TYR A 75 -8.08 -13.43 -15.00
C TYR A 75 -7.49 -13.14 -16.37
N SER A 76 -6.37 -13.77 -16.74
CA SER A 76 -5.82 -13.65 -18.10
C SER A 76 -6.83 -14.07 -19.17
N ARG A 77 -7.63 -15.11 -18.92
CA ARG A 77 -8.71 -15.54 -19.82
C ARG A 77 -9.90 -14.59 -19.78
N ILE A 78 -10.34 -14.17 -18.59
CA ILE A 78 -11.50 -13.28 -18.43
C ILE A 78 -11.27 -11.92 -19.09
N PHE A 79 -10.08 -11.34 -18.89
CA PHE A 79 -9.72 -10.04 -19.44
C PHE A 79 -9.09 -10.13 -20.83
N ASN A 80 -8.85 -11.35 -21.33
CA ASN A 80 -8.10 -11.60 -22.57
C ASN A 80 -6.78 -10.80 -22.62
N HIS A 81 -6.04 -10.85 -21.52
CA HIS A 81 -4.86 -10.01 -21.28
C HIS A 81 -3.79 -10.80 -20.54
N GLU A 82 -2.52 -10.57 -20.85
CA GLU A 82 -1.39 -11.12 -20.09
C GLU A 82 -0.59 -9.99 -19.46
N LEU A 83 -0.30 -10.10 -18.16
CA LEU A 83 0.58 -9.14 -17.49
C LEU A 83 2.01 -9.27 -18.04
N LYS A 84 2.70 -8.14 -18.17
CA LYS A 84 4.06 -8.09 -18.73
C LYS A 84 5.08 -8.68 -17.75
N GLY A 85 5.68 -9.81 -18.13
CA GLY A 85 6.73 -10.47 -17.35
C GLY A 85 6.24 -11.03 -16.01
N ARG A 86 7.16 -11.47 -15.16
CA ARG A 86 6.80 -11.96 -13.83
C ARG A 86 6.51 -10.79 -12.89
N GLN A 87 5.38 -10.89 -12.20
CA GLN A 87 4.99 -9.89 -11.22
C GLN A 87 5.64 -10.19 -9.86
N PRO A 88 6.21 -9.20 -9.17
CA PRO A 88 6.62 -9.36 -7.78
C PRO A 88 5.40 -9.60 -6.88
N LEU A 89 5.42 -10.72 -6.15
CA LEU A 89 4.44 -11.04 -5.11
C LEU A 89 5.18 -11.10 -3.76
N ILE A 90 4.96 -10.12 -2.89
CA ILE A 90 5.65 -9.99 -1.62
C ILE A 90 4.71 -10.42 -0.50
N LEU A 91 5.08 -11.49 0.21
CA LEU A 91 4.32 -12.07 1.31
C LEU A 91 5.01 -11.77 2.65
N TYR A 92 4.31 -11.04 3.52
CA TYR A 92 4.77 -10.75 4.87
C TYR A 92 4.28 -11.76 5.89
N GLY A 93 5.09 -11.92 6.94
CA GLY A 93 4.88 -12.89 8.01
C GLY A 93 3.66 -12.60 8.88
N SER A 94 3.29 -11.31 8.92
CA SER A 94 2.23 -10.81 9.78
C SER A 94 1.71 -9.46 9.30
N SER A 95 0.48 -9.12 9.68
CA SER A 95 -0.12 -7.82 9.37
C SER A 95 0.67 -6.64 9.93
N PRO A 96 1.25 -6.68 11.15
CA PRO A 96 2.11 -5.60 11.65
C PRO A 96 3.35 -5.36 10.78
N GLU A 97 4.00 -6.43 10.29
CA GLU A 97 5.15 -6.29 9.38
C GLU A 97 4.73 -5.65 8.06
N PHE A 98 3.61 -6.09 7.49
CA PHE A 98 3.03 -5.49 6.29
C PHE A 98 2.74 -3.97 6.48
N GLN A 99 2.09 -3.60 7.58
CA GLN A 99 1.83 -2.19 7.92
C GLN A 99 3.12 -1.39 8.19
N GLN A 100 4.19 -2.06 8.62
CA GLN A 100 5.48 -1.43 8.82
C GLN A 100 6.12 -1.02 7.49
N THR A 101 6.07 -1.88 6.48
CA THR A 101 6.72 -1.67 5.18
C THR A 101 5.87 -0.88 4.20
N THR A 102 4.55 -0.97 4.34
CA THR A 102 3.58 -0.33 3.46
C THR A 102 3.06 0.94 4.13
N VAL A 103 3.75 2.06 3.92
CA VAL A 103 3.30 3.40 4.35
C VAL A 103 2.90 4.17 3.10
N ILE A 104 1.70 3.93 2.60
CA ILE A 104 1.14 4.72 1.49
C ILE A 104 -0.02 5.54 2.07
N PRO A 105 0.09 6.88 2.14
CA PRO A 105 -0.96 7.74 2.71
C PRO A 105 -2.26 7.80 1.90
N GLU A 106 -2.26 7.40 0.62
CA GLU A 106 -3.33 7.76 -0.34
C GLU A 106 -4.05 6.58 -1.01
N VAL A 107 -3.57 5.34 -0.84
CA VAL A 107 -4.21 4.14 -1.41
C VAL A 107 -4.60 3.20 -0.28
N MET A 108 -5.46 3.69 0.61
CA MET A 108 -6.25 2.80 1.46
C MET A 108 -7.30 2.14 0.57
N GLY A 109 -6.86 1.12 -0.19
CA GLY A 109 -7.74 0.27 -0.99
C GLY A 109 -8.73 -0.46 -0.08
N GLU A 110 -9.94 -0.63 -0.60
CA GLU A 110 -11.12 -1.17 0.08
C GLU A 110 -10.83 -2.48 0.86
N GLY A 111 -10.47 -2.38 2.15
CA GLY A 111 -10.46 -3.54 3.05
C GLY A 111 -9.11 -4.23 3.34
N THR A 112 -8.00 -3.48 3.44
CA THR A 112 -6.78 -3.70 4.27
C THR A 112 -6.10 -5.09 4.31
N GLY A 113 -6.43 -6.05 3.45
CA GLY A 113 -5.81 -7.38 3.41
C GLY A 113 -4.53 -7.46 2.58
N GLY A 114 -4.32 -6.53 1.66
CA GLY A 114 -3.18 -6.47 0.73
C GLY A 114 -3.15 -5.12 0.01
N VAL A 115 -2.18 -4.93 -0.89
CA VAL A 115 -2.11 -3.79 -1.79
C VAL A 115 -1.39 -4.15 -3.09
N THR A 116 -1.89 -3.60 -4.19
CA THR A 116 -1.22 -3.60 -5.49
C THR A 116 -0.71 -2.22 -5.81
N GLU A 117 0.61 -2.05 -5.75
CA GLU A 117 1.22 -0.75 -6.04
C GLU A 117 1.39 -0.56 -7.55
N THR A 118 0.57 0.30 -8.16
CA THR A 118 0.55 0.59 -9.60
C THR A 118 1.93 0.97 -10.14
N PHE A 119 2.64 1.91 -9.50
CA PHE A 119 3.94 2.41 -10.00
C PHE A 119 5.06 1.38 -9.97
N LYS A 120 5.03 0.48 -8.98
CA LYS A 120 6.08 -0.53 -8.78
C LYS A 120 5.65 -1.92 -9.26
N ARG A 121 4.42 -2.04 -9.80
CA ARG A 121 3.81 -3.26 -10.35
C ARG A 121 3.97 -4.47 -9.43
N ARG A 122 3.85 -4.26 -8.12
CA ARG A 122 4.04 -5.31 -7.12
C ARG A 122 2.76 -5.54 -6.34
N ILE A 123 2.51 -6.79 -6.03
CA ILE A 123 1.42 -7.26 -5.19
C ILE A 123 2.02 -7.56 -3.82
N VAL A 124 1.45 -6.97 -2.78
CA VAL A 124 2.03 -6.99 -1.43
C VAL A 124 0.93 -7.32 -0.44
N LEU A 125 1.11 -8.35 0.38
CA LEU A 125 0.13 -8.73 1.40
C LEU A 125 0.80 -9.53 2.53
N PRO A 126 0.27 -9.52 3.76
CA PRO A 126 0.55 -10.58 4.71
C PRO A 126 -0.15 -11.88 4.26
N TYR A 127 0.37 -13.05 4.64
CA TYR A 127 -0.51 -14.22 4.64
C TYR A 127 -1.56 -14.07 5.76
N GLY A 128 -2.81 -14.34 5.43
CA GLY A 128 -3.96 -14.16 6.33
C GLY A 128 -4.02 -15.20 7.45
N VAL A 129 -5.00 -15.05 8.36
CA VAL A 129 -5.21 -16.01 9.47
C VAL A 129 -5.55 -17.40 8.93
N SER A 130 -6.10 -17.46 7.71
CA SER A 130 -6.33 -18.69 6.98
C SER A 130 -5.84 -18.62 5.53
N LEU A 131 -5.62 -19.80 4.96
CA LEU A 131 -5.35 -19.97 3.53
C LEU A 131 -6.51 -19.47 2.64
N ALA A 132 -7.76 -19.57 3.13
CA ALA A 132 -8.93 -19.10 2.39
C ALA A 132 -8.94 -17.57 2.27
N GLU A 133 -8.62 -16.88 3.37
CA GLU A 133 -8.46 -15.43 3.39
C GLU A 133 -7.31 -14.99 2.49
N THR A 134 -6.16 -15.64 2.60
CA THR A 134 -5.00 -15.40 1.71
C THR A 134 -5.39 -15.57 0.24
N ASN A 135 -6.11 -16.64 -0.11
CA ASN A 135 -6.58 -16.89 -1.46
C ASN A 135 -7.54 -15.81 -1.96
N HIS A 136 -8.42 -15.30 -1.08
CA HIS A 136 -9.35 -14.22 -1.41
C HIS A 136 -8.62 -12.92 -1.70
N VAL A 137 -7.71 -12.52 -0.81
CA VAL A 137 -6.90 -11.29 -0.96
C VAL A 137 -6.04 -11.35 -2.22
N ILE A 138 -5.35 -12.46 -2.49
CA ILE A 138 -4.57 -12.63 -3.73
C ILE A 138 -5.45 -12.41 -4.97
N GLY A 139 -6.67 -12.93 -4.95
CA GLY A 139 -7.63 -12.72 -6.03
C GLY A 139 -7.97 -11.24 -6.20
N HIS A 140 -8.33 -10.56 -5.10
CA HIS A 140 -8.64 -9.14 -5.09
C HIS A 140 -7.49 -8.29 -5.65
N GLU A 141 -6.27 -8.50 -5.16
CA GLU A 141 -5.10 -7.75 -5.61
C GLU A 141 -4.75 -8.01 -7.08
N LEU A 142 -4.91 -9.26 -7.55
CA LEU A 142 -4.68 -9.55 -8.95
C LEU A 142 -5.68 -8.84 -9.87
N VAL A 143 -6.94 -8.66 -9.47
CA VAL A 143 -7.88 -7.84 -10.25
C VAL A 143 -7.30 -6.44 -10.48
N HIS A 144 -6.78 -5.81 -9.42
CA HIS A 144 -6.14 -4.50 -9.53
C HIS A 144 -4.90 -4.53 -10.43
N ALA A 145 -4.06 -5.55 -10.32
CA ALA A 145 -2.87 -5.68 -11.18
C ALA A 145 -3.25 -5.71 -12.67
N PHE A 146 -4.28 -6.48 -13.04
CA PHE A 146 -4.80 -6.51 -14.41
C PHE A 146 -5.41 -5.17 -14.84
N GLN A 147 -6.24 -4.56 -14.00
CA GLN A 147 -6.85 -3.25 -14.29
C GLN A 147 -5.79 -2.19 -14.56
N TYR A 148 -4.76 -2.11 -13.71
CA TYR A 148 -3.68 -1.16 -13.85
C TYR A 148 -2.82 -1.40 -15.10
N ASP A 149 -2.50 -2.65 -15.43
CA ASP A 149 -1.71 -2.93 -16.64
C ASP A 149 -2.49 -2.62 -17.92
N ILE A 150 -3.78 -2.97 -17.97
CA ILE A 150 -4.67 -2.66 -19.11
C ILE A 150 -4.80 -1.14 -19.28
N ALA A 151 -5.11 -0.41 -18.21
CA ALA A 151 -5.24 1.05 -18.26
C ALA A 151 -3.92 1.74 -18.65
N GLY A 152 -2.78 1.22 -18.17
CA GLY A 152 -1.46 1.72 -18.52
C GLY A 152 -1.06 1.44 -19.97
N GLN A 153 -1.51 0.33 -20.57
CA GLN A 153 -1.29 0.05 -21.99
C GLN A 153 -2.11 1.00 -22.88
N GLY A 154 -3.38 1.23 -22.57
CA GLY A 154 -4.25 2.14 -23.33
C GLY A 154 -3.68 3.55 -23.49
N HIS A 155 -3.15 4.14 -22.41
CA HIS A 155 -2.48 5.45 -22.46
C HIS A 155 -1.24 5.44 -23.35
N SER A 156 -0.48 4.33 -23.36
CA SER A 156 0.73 4.22 -24.18
C SER A 156 0.44 4.07 -25.67
N ASP A 157 -0.71 3.48 -26.02
CA ASP A 157 -1.13 3.30 -27.41
C ASP A 157 -1.77 4.58 -27.98
N GLU A 158 -2.55 5.30 -27.16
CA GLU A 158 -3.09 6.62 -27.52
C GLU A 158 -1.98 7.67 -27.73
N ALA A 159 -0.96 7.67 -26.86
CA ALA A 159 0.22 8.54 -27.04
C ALA A 159 1.02 8.21 -28.30
N ARG A 160 1.05 6.94 -28.74
CA ARG A 160 1.66 6.55 -30.02
C ARG A 160 0.83 6.98 -31.22
N TYR A 161 -0.49 6.94 -31.10
CA TYR A 161 -1.40 7.32 -32.18
C TYR A 161 -1.44 8.83 -32.41
N THR A 162 -1.38 9.63 -31.34
CA THR A 162 -1.36 11.10 -31.41
C THR A 162 0.00 11.70 -31.79
N GLY A 163 1.08 10.90 -31.75
CA GLY A 163 2.42 11.31 -32.18
C GLY A 163 2.76 10.98 -33.65
N ALA A 164 1.85 10.39 -34.40
CA ALA A 164 2.02 10.07 -35.81
C ALA A 164 1.17 11.02 -36.67
N GLU A 165 1.68 12.23 -36.91
CA GLU A 165 1.21 13.05 -38.04
C GLU A 165 1.62 12.37 -39.36
N PRO A 166 0.70 12.14 -40.31
CA PRO A 166 1.06 11.62 -41.62
C PRO A 166 1.72 12.74 -42.45
N GLY A 167 2.98 12.51 -42.84
CA GLY A 167 3.62 13.26 -43.91
C GLY A 167 3.04 12.93 -45.28
#